data_AF-A0A813CLH5-F1
#
_entry.id   AF-A0A813CLH5-F1
#
_cell.length_a   1.000
_cell.length_b   1.000
_cell.length_c   1.000
_cell.angle_alpha   90.00
_cell.angle_beta   90.00
_cell.angle_gamma   90.00
#
_symmetry.space_group_name_H-M   'P 1'
#
loop_
_entity.id
_entity.type
_entity.pdbx_description
1 polymer ?
#
loop_
_entity_poly.entity_id
_entity_poly.type
_entity_poly.pdbx_seq_one_letter_code
_entity_poly.pdbx_strand_id
1 'polypeptide(L)'
;ALSSAETQKAVADCEAAAAVAQKAITDARAVTLQNLAAAKEFANGADEFCTKDLLQLQKRLDGMAGKLSELKKETADRKRKAQLGASTEKVADVEAGVAKLAATMQRFSDDSLTQLSSPEARAVVEEISQEEKRAETLLTDCKKFLNQRVTEAKALAEAQRKPFLDDLSKI
;
A
#
# COMPACT_ATOMS: atom_id res chain seq x y z
N ALA A 1 -2.70 -13.85 11.62
CA ALA A 1 -2.36 -12.85 10.59
C ALA A 1 -2.53 -11.47 11.22
N LEU A 2 -1.69 -10.49 10.88
CA LEU A 2 -1.86 -9.10 11.34
C LEU A 2 -3.15 -8.53 10.75
N SER A 3 -3.82 -7.62 11.45
CA SER A 3 -4.93 -6.85 10.90
C SER A 3 -4.46 -5.93 9.75
N SER A 4 -5.40 -5.45 8.94
CA SER A 4 -5.10 -4.50 7.86
C SER A 4 -4.43 -3.22 8.39
N ALA A 5 -4.91 -2.70 9.53
CA ALA A 5 -4.34 -1.52 10.17
C ALA A 5 -2.92 -1.76 10.71
N GLU A 6 -2.67 -2.89 11.36
CA GLU A 6 -1.33 -3.26 11.85
C GLU A 6 -0.35 -3.47 10.69
N THR A 7 -0.83 -4.05 9.59
CA THR A 7 -0.01 -4.25 8.38
C THR A 7 0.38 -2.91 7.75
N GLN A 8 -0.56 -1.96 7.64
CA GLN A 8 -0.28 -0.62 7.12
C GLN A 8 0.73 0.14 7.99
N LYS A 9 0.56 0.06 9.32
CA LYS A 9 1.51 0.67 10.26
C LYS A 9 2.90 0.07 10.12
N ALA A 10 3.01 -1.25 10.09
CA ALA A 10 4.30 -1.94 9.93
C ALA A 10 5.00 -1.57 8.61
N VAL A 11 4.24 -1.43 7.51
CA VAL A 11 4.77 -0.94 6.23
C VAL A 11 5.31 0.49 6.36
N ALA A 12 4.54 1.40 6.97
CA ALA A 12 4.96 2.79 7.15
C ALA A 12 6.23 2.90 8.02
N ASP A 13 6.29 2.12 9.12
CA ASP A 13 7.47 2.07 10.00
C ASP A 13 8.70 1.55 9.23
N CYS A 14 8.53 0.54 8.38
CA CYS A 14 9.60 0.02 7.51
C CYS A 14 10.05 1.05 6.46
N GLU A 15 9.12 1.78 5.83
CA GLU A 15 9.44 2.83 4.85
C GLU A 15 10.22 3.98 5.51
N ALA A 16 9.79 4.42 6.70
CA ALA A 16 10.48 5.46 7.47
C ALA A 16 11.90 5.01 7.89
N ALA A 17 12.02 3.80 8.44
CA ALA A 17 13.33 3.23 8.80
C ALA A 17 14.25 3.09 7.58
N ALA A 18 13.70 2.66 6.43
CA ALA A 18 14.46 2.53 5.19
C ALA A 18 14.94 3.89 4.64
N ALA A 19 14.17 4.96 4.81
CA ALA A 19 14.57 6.31 4.44
C ALA A 19 15.73 6.82 5.33
N VAL A 20 15.64 6.61 6.65
CA VAL A 20 16.71 6.97 7.59
C VAL A 20 17.99 6.18 7.30
N ALA A 21 17.88 4.86 7.10
CA ALA A 21 19.00 4.01 6.75
C ALA A 21 19.65 4.42 5.41
N GLN A 22 18.84 4.76 4.40
CA GLN A 22 19.36 5.23 3.12
C GLN A 22 20.20 6.49 3.28
N LYS A 23 19.69 7.46 4.04
CA LYS A 23 20.39 8.72 4.29
C LYS A 23 21.72 8.44 5.00
N ALA A 24 21.69 7.66 6.08
CA ALA A 24 22.90 7.32 6.84
C ALA A 24 23.97 6.60 5.98
N ILE A 25 23.56 5.69 5.09
CA ILE A 25 24.46 5.02 4.15
C ILE A 25 25.06 6.01 3.16
N THR A 26 24.25 6.90 2.60
CA THR A 26 24.71 7.93 1.66
C THR A 26 25.72 8.88 2.33
N ASP A 27 25.40 9.38 3.52
CA ASP A 27 26.27 10.28 4.29
C ASP A 27 27.60 9.58 4.64
N ALA A 28 27.55 8.32 5.11
CA ALA A 28 28.74 7.55 5.44
C ALA A 28 29.61 7.24 4.21
N ARG A 29 29.01 6.97 3.04
CA ARG A 29 29.75 6.80 1.79
C ARG A 29 30.46 8.08 1.37
N ALA A 30 29.78 9.22 1.48
CA ALA A 30 30.38 10.52 1.16
C ALA A 30 31.61 10.80 2.03
N VAL A 31 31.51 10.58 3.35
CA VAL A 31 32.64 10.73 4.29
C VAL A 31 33.77 9.74 3.97
N THR A 32 33.44 8.47 3.70
CA THR A 32 34.45 7.45 3.38
C THR A 32 35.22 7.80 2.10
N LEU A 33 34.53 8.31 1.07
CA LEU A 33 35.14 8.75 -0.18
C LEU A 33 36.03 9.99 0.02
N GLN A 34 35.58 10.97 0.82
CA GLN A 34 36.39 12.14 1.16
C GLN A 34 37.68 11.74 1.90
N ASN A 35 37.57 10.82 2.86
CA ASN A 35 38.73 10.31 3.59
C ASN A 35 39.68 9.50 2.69
N LEU A 36 39.15 8.72 1.75
CA LEU A 36 39.97 8.00 0.76
C LEU A 36 40.73 8.95 -0.17
N ALA A 37 40.11 10.06 -0.56
CA ALA A 37 40.77 11.09 -1.36
C ALA A 37 41.89 11.77 -0.56
N ALA A 38 41.61 12.18 0.68
CA ALA A 38 42.60 12.79 1.57
C ALA A 38 43.77 11.85 1.90
N ALA A 39 43.50 10.56 2.12
CA ALA A 39 44.51 9.54 2.42
C ALA A 39 45.59 9.43 1.33
N LYS A 40 45.21 9.65 0.06
CA LYS A 40 46.13 9.59 -1.09
C LYS A 40 47.08 10.78 -1.18
N GLU A 41 46.77 11.89 -0.53
CA GLU A 41 47.62 13.09 -0.50
C GLU A 41 48.78 12.96 0.52
N PHE A 42 48.74 11.97 1.41
CA PHE A 42 49.81 11.73 2.37
C PHE A 42 50.93 10.89 1.74
N ALA A 43 52.09 11.50 1.50
CA ALA A 43 53.27 10.80 0.99
C ALA A 43 53.87 9.85 2.06
N ASN A 44 54.28 8.66 1.61
CA ASN A 44 55.06 7.63 2.32
C ASN A 44 54.31 6.72 3.31
N GLY A 45 53.70 5.64 2.79
CA GLY A 45 53.53 4.34 3.46
C GLY A 45 52.48 4.23 4.59
N ALA A 46 51.99 5.35 5.13
CA ALA A 46 50.81 5.36 6.01
C ALA A 46 49.47 5.25 5.23
N ASP A 47 49.54 5.37 3.90
CA ASP A 47 48.40 5.30 2.99
C ASP A 47 47.83 3.88 2.89
N GLU A 48 48.66 2.83 2.89
CA GLU A 48 48.20 1.45 2.70
C GLU A 48 47.28 0.98 3.82
N PHE A 49 47.58 1.30 5.08
CA PHE A 49 46.79 0.85 6.23
C PHE A 49 45.46 1.60 6.33
N CYS A 50 45.49 2.93 6.24
CA CYS A 50 44.29 3.77 6.27
C CYS A 50 43.38 3.52 5.05
N THR A 51 43.95 3.34 3.86
CA THR A 51 43.19 3.06 2.64
C THR A 51 42.54 1.69 2.71
N LYS A 52 43.21 0.68 3.28
CA LYS A 52 42.65 -0.66 3.45
C LYS A 52 41.40 -0.65 4.34
N ASP A 53 41.45 0.02 5.49
CA ASP A 53 40.31 0.09 6.41
C ASP A 53 39.14 0.89 5.80
N LEU A 54 39.43 2.00 5.11
CA LEU A 54 38.41 2.77 4.40
C LEU A 54 37.75 1.98 3.26
N LEU A 55 38.52 1.18 2.50
CA LEU A 55 37.97 0.29 1.48
C LEU A 55 37.10 -0.83 2.08
N GLN A 56 37.47 -1.36 3.25
CA GLN A 56 36.62 -2.31 3.98
C GLN A 56 35.31 -1.67 4.44
N LEU A 57 35.37 -0.43 4.95
CA LEU A 57 34.17 0.34 5.31
C LEU A 57 33.28 0.59 4.09
N GLN A 58 33.86 0.96 2.94
CA GLN A 58 33.13 1.12 1.68
C GLN A 58 32.40 -0.18 1.29
N LYS A 59 33.10 -1.32 1.31
CA LYS A 59 32.51 -2.62 1.02
C LYS A 59 31.37 -2.98 1.99
N ARG A 60 31.51 -2.63 3.27
CA ARG A 60 30.45 -2.84 4.27
C ARG A 60 29.23 -1.97 3.98
N LEU A 61 29.44 -0.70 3.63
CA LEU A 61 28.37 0.22 3.23
C LEU A 61 27.64 -0.28 1.98
N ASP A 62 28.37 -0.85 1.02
CA ASP A 62 27.78 -1.44 -0.18
C ASP A 62 26.92 -2.68 0.15
N GLY A 63 27.40 -3.55 1.04
CA GLY A 63 26.61 -4.67 1.54
C GLY A 63 25.34 -4.22 2.30
N MET A 64 25.43 -3.16 3.10
CA MET A 64 24.27 -2.58 3.80
C MET A 64 23.28 -1.96 2.80
N ALA A 65 23.76 -1.29 1.75
CA ALA A 65 22.91 -0.75 0.70
C ALA A 65 22.15 -1.85 -0.06
N GLY A 66 22.81 -2.99 -0.32
CA GLY A 66 22.17 -4.16 -0.91
C GLY A 66 21.03 -4.69 -0.05
N LYS A 67 21.29 -4.95 1.24
CA LYS A 67 20.26 -5.38 2.20
C LYS A 67 19.11 -4.38 2.33
N LEU A 68 19.40 -3.09 2.30
CA LEU A 68 18.38 -2.04 2.32
C LEU A 68 17.51 -2.07 1.05
N SER A 69 18.10 -2.34 -0.11
CA SER A 69 17.37 -2.51 -1.37
C SER A 69 16.39 -3.70 -1.29
N GLU A 70 16.84 -4.82 -0.74
CA GLU A 70 16.01 -6.00 -0.50
C GLU A 70 14.85 -5.68 0.46
N LEU A 71 15.13 -5.03 1.60
CA LEU A 71 14.10 -4.62 2.56
C LEU A 71 13.05 -3.70 1.93
N LYS A 72 13.48 -2.73 1.11
CA LYS A 72 12.57 -1.83 0.39
C LYS A 72 11.69 -2.60 -0.59
N LYS A 73 12.25 -3.57 -1.32
CA LYS A 73 11.49 -4.43 -2.25
C LYS A 73 10.44 -5.26 -1.49
N GLU A 74 10.84 -5.95 -0.42
CA GLU A 74 9.90 -6.75 0.37
C GLU A 74 8.79 -5.90 1.00
N THR A 75 9.14 -4.71 1.50
CA THR A 75 8.17 -3.77 2.07
C THR A 75 7.17 -3.31 1.01
N ALA A 76 7.63 -2.99 -0.19
CA ALA A 76 6.75 -2.64 -1.31
C ALA A 76 5.82 -3.81 -1.70
N ASP A 77 6.33 -5.04 -1.73
CA ASP A 77 5.53 -6.22 -2.03
C ASP A 77 4.46 -6.48 -0.95
N ARG A 78 4.81 -6.33 0.33
CA ARG A 78 3.86 -6.43 1.46
C ARG A 78 2.79 -5.35 1.38
N LYS A 79 3.18 -4.10 1.11
CA LYS A 79 2.27 -2.97 0.92
C LYS A 79 1.26 -3.26 -0.18
N ARG A 80 1.73 -3.72 -1.34
CA ARG A 80 0.86 -4.06 -2.47
C ARG A 80 -0.14 -5.16 -2.12
N LYS A 81 0.31 -6.25 -1.48
CA LYS A 81 -0.60 -7.34 -1.08
C LYS A 81 -1.67 -6.85 -0.10
N ALA A 82 -1.30 -6.03 0.88
CA ALA A 82 -2.23 -5.45 1.82
C ALA A 82 -3.25 -4.53 1.14
N GLN A 83 -2.79 -3.69 0.21
CA GLN A 83 -3.65 -2.81 -0.57
C GLN A 83 -4.61 -3.58 -1.47
N LEU A 84 -4.15 -4.68 -2.10
CA LEU A 84 -4.99 -5.54 -2.92
C LEU A 84 -6.09 -6.21 -2.09
N GLY A 85 -5.74 -6.78 -0.92
CA GLY A 85 -6.71 -7.37 -0.02
C GLY A 85 -7.77 -6.36 0.46
N ALA A 86 -7.34 -5.14 0.80
CA ALA A 86 -8.26 -4.07 1.18
C ALA A 86 -9.19 -3.63 0.02
N SER A 87 -8.69 -3.61 -1.22
CA SER A 87 -9.53 -3.36 -2.41
C SER A 87 -10.58 -4.46 -2.59
N THR A 88 -10.19 -5.73 -2.45
CA THR A 88 -11.13 -6.86 -2.55
C THR A 88 -12.21 -6.81 -1.47
N GLU A 89 -11.83 -6.49 -0.22
CA GLU A 89 -12.78 -6.33 0.88
C GLU A 89 -13.77 -5.20 0.61
N LYS A 90 -13.31 -4.06 0.07
CA LYS A 90 -14.20 -2.95 -0.29
C LYS A 90 -15.17 -3.27 -1.42
N VAL A 91 -14.76 -4.08 -2.40
CA VAL A 91 -15.68 -4.56 -3.45
C VAL A 91 -16.70 -5.53 -2.86
N ALA A 92 -16.27 -6.46 -2.02
CA ALA A 92 -17.17 -7.39 -1.33
C ALA A 92 -18.20 -6.67 -0.44
N ASP A 93 -17.80 -5.61 0.27
CA ASP A 93 -18.72 -4.76 1.06
C ASP A 93 -19.81 -4.14 0.18
N VAL A 94 -19.44 -3.64 -1.01
CA VAL A 94 -20.38 -3.08 -2.00
C VAL A 94 -21.32 -4.15 -2.51
N GLU A 95 -20.80 -5.30 -2.92
CA GLU A 95 -21.61 -6.43 -3.40
C GLU A 95 -22.62 -6.88 -2.35
N ALA A 96 -22.20 -7.01 -1.09
CA ALA A 96 -23.08 -7.35 0.02
C ALA A 96 -24.16 -6.27 0.26
N GLY A 97 -23.78 -4.99 0.19
CA GLY A 97 -24.72 -3.87 0.33
C GLY A 97 -25.77 -3.85 -0.78
N VAL A 98 -25.35 -4.04 -2.04
CA VAL A 98 -26.25 -4.10 -3.20
C VAL A 98 -27.14 -5.34 -3.15
N ALA A 99 -26.62 -6.50 -2.76
CA ALA A 99 -27.42 -7.72 -2.58
C ALA A 99 -28.49 -7.53 -1.51
N LYS A 100 -28.17 -6.86 -0.40
CA LYS A 100 -29.14 -6.54 0.65
C LYS A 100 -30.21 -5.56 0.16
N LEU A 101 -29.83 -4.54 -0.59
CA LEU A 101 -30.78 -3.63 -1.25
C LEU A 101 -31.72 -4.40 -2.17
N ALA A 102 -31.19 -5.26 -3.05
CA ALA A 102 -31.99 -6.07 -3.97
C ALA A 102 -32.98 -7.00 -3.23
N ALA A 103 -32.54 -7.66 -2.16
CA ALA A 103 -33.40 -8.49 -1.33
C ALA A 103 -34.53 -7.67 -0.65
N THR A 104 -34.22 -6.44 -0.22
CA THR A 104 -35.20 -5.53 0.39
C THR A 104 -36.21 -5.05 -0.65
N MET A 105 -35.76 -4.71 -1.86
CA MET A 105 -36.63 -4.34 -2.98
C MET A 105 -37.56 -5.48 -3.40
N GLN A 106 -37.13 -6.74 -3.30
CA GLN A 106 -37.96 -7.89 -3.64
C GLN A 106 -39.20 -8.02 -2.72
N ARG A 107 -39.12 -7.53 -1.48
CA ARG A 107 -40.27 -7.42 -0.56
C ARG A 107 -41.32 -6.41 -1.04
N PHE A 108 -40.97 -5.57 -2.01
CA PHE A 108 -41.83 -4.57 -2.63
C PHE A 108 -42.16 -4.90 -4.10
N SER A 109 -42.07 -6.17 -4.49
CA SER A 109 -42.49 -6.66 -5.81
C SER A 109 -44.01 -6.62 -5.99
N ASP A 110 -44.49 -6.64 -7.23
CA ASP A 110 -45.92 -6.60 -7.57
C ASP A 110 -46.73 -7.70 -6.86
N ASP A 111 -46.16 -8.91 -6.76
CA ASP A 111 -46.78 -10.04 -6.05
C ASP A 111 -46.93 -9.77 -4.55
N SER A 112 -45.90 -9.17 -3.92
CA SER A 112 -45.89 -8.81 -2.50
C SER A 112 -46.76 -7.59 -2.20
N LEU A 113 -46.86 -6.64 -3.13
CA LEU A 113 -47.63 -5.40 -2.97
C LEU A 113 -49.12 -5.65 -2.75
N THR A 114 -49.68 -6.69 -3.37
CA THR A 114 -51.08 -7.09 -3.16
C THR A 114 -51.35 -7.65 -1.77
N GLN A 115 -50.31 -8.03 -1.03
CA GLN A 115 -50.38 -8.64 0.30
C GLN A 115 -50.00 -7.67 1.43
N LEU A 116 -49.44 -6.50 1.11
CA LEU A 116 -49.01 -5.51 2.09
C LEU A 116 -50.12 -4.49 2.37
N SER A 117 -50.32 -4.17 3.65
CA SER A 117 -51.12 -3.00 4.03
C SER A 117 -50.37 -1.69 3.70
N SER A 118 -51.09 -0.57 3.61
CA SER A 118 -50.47 0.73 3.33
C SER A 118 -49.36 1.12 4.34
N PRO A 119 -49.52 0.89 5.66
CA PRO A 119 -48.43 1.14 6.62
C PRO A 119 -47.21 0.24 6.40
N GLU A 120 -47.40 -1.04 6.09
CA GLU A 120 -46.29 -1.98 5.83
C GLU A 120 -45.56 -1.64 4.54
N ALA A 121 -46.29 -1.28 3.49
CA ALA A 121 -45.72 -0.80 2.24
C ALA A 121 -44.83 0.45 2.47
N ARG A 122 -45.28 1.42 3.28
CA ARG A 122 -44.48 2.60 3.63
C ARG A 122 -43.21 2.23 4.40
N ALA A 123 -43.30 1.28 5.34
CA ALA A 123 -42.14 0.82 6.10
C ALA A 123 -41.10 0.15 5.19
N VAL A 124 -41.53 -0.69 4.24
CA VAL A 124 -40.62 -1.33 3.26
C VAL A 124 -39.96 -0.29 2.36
N VAL A 125 -40.70 0.73 1.88
CA VAL A 125 -40.11 1.81 1.07
C VAL A 125 -39.06 2.60 1.85
N GLU A 126 -39.31 2.89 3.13
CA GLU A 126 -38.33 3.56 3.99
C GLU A 126 -37.08 2.70 4.20
N GLU A 127 -37.24 1.39 4.40
CA GLU A 127 -36.12 0.43 4.51
C GLU A 127 -35.30 0.38 3.20
N ILE A 128 -35.96 0.36 2.03
CA ILE A 128 -35.30 0.43 0.71
C ILE A 128 -34.48 1.72 0.59
N SER A 129 -35.06 2.87 0.94
CA SER A 129 -34.38 4.18 0.92
C SER A 129 -33.14 4.20 1.81
N GLN A 130 -33.18 3.55 2.98
CA GLN A 130 -32.04 3.44 3.88
C GLN A 130 -30.94 2.53 3.33
N GLU A 131 -31.30 1.35 2.81
CA GLU A 131 -30.34 0.42 2.21
C GLU A 131 -29.74 0.98 0.90
N GLU A 132 -30.50 1.76 0.13
CA GLU A 132 -30.02 2.47 -1.06
C GLU A 132 -28.92 3.46 -0.69
N LYS A 133 -29.19 4.36 0.26
CA LYS A 133 -28.19 5.33 0.75
C LYS A 133 -26.94 4.64 1.29
N ARG A 134 -27.10 3.50 1.96
CA ARG A 134 -25.98 2.70 2.47
C ARG A 134 -25.16 2.13 1.32
N ALA A 135 -25.80 1.49 0.34
CA ALA A 135 -25.12 0.93 -0.84
C ALA A 135 -24.41 2.02 -1.66
N GLU A 136 -25.03 3.19 -1.84
CA GLU A 136 -24.41 4.35 -2.50
C GLU A 136 -23.18 4.86 -1.77
N THR A 137 -23.23 4.93 -0.44
CA THR A 137 -22.09 5.33 0.39
C THR A 137 -20.93 4.33 0.22
N LEU A 138 -21.22 3.03 0.33
CA LEU A 138 -20.22 1.98 0.13
C LEU A 138 -19.60 2.05 -1.27
N LEU A 139 -20.42 2.24 -2.30
CA LEU A 139 -19.97 2.36 -3.69
C LEU A 139 -19.07 3.59 -3.89
N THR A 140 -19.45 4.73 -3.32
CA THR A 140 -18.69 5.97 -3.41
C THR A 140 -17.34 5.83 -2.72
N ASP A 141 -17.32 5.25 -1.52
CA ASP A 141 -16.08 5.00 -0.78
C ASP A 141 -15.17 4.01 -1.49
N CYS A 142 -15.74 2.93 -2.05
CA CYS A 142 -15.01 1.95 -2.84
C CYS A 142 -14.39 2.59 -4.09
N LYS A 143 -15.15 3.37 -4.86
CA LYS A 143 -14.64 4.12 -6.02
C LYS A 143 -13.51 5.07 -5.64
N LYS A 144 -13.67 5.83 -4.55
CA LYS A 144 -12.64 6.73 -4.04
C LYS A 144 -11.37 5.98 -3.68
N PHE A 145 -11.51 4.85 -2.98
CA PHE A 145 -10.39 3.99 -2.59
C PHE A 145 -9.65 3.42 -3.81
N LEU A 146 -10.36 2.85 -4.78
CA LEU A 146 -9.77 2.30 -6.00
C LEU A 146 -9.08 3.38 -6.85
N ASN A 147 -9.69 4.56 -6.97
CA ASN A 147 -9.06 5.69 -7.67
C ASN A 147 -7.75 6.15 -7.01
N GLN A 148 -7.70 6.15 -5.67
CA GLN A 148 -6.46 6.39 -4.94
C GLN A 148 -5.40 5.33 -5.27
N ARG A 149 -5.78 4.05 -5.31
CA ARG A 149 -4.86 2.96 -5.68
C ARG A 149 -4.35 3.08 -7.11
N VAL A 150 -5.19 3.45 -8.07
CA VAL A 150 -4.77 3.72 -9.46
C VAL A 150 -3.79 4.89 -9.52
N THR A 151 -4.03 5.94 -8.72
CA THR A 151 -3.14 7.12 -8.67
C THR A 151 -1.78 6.74 -8.08
N GLU A 152 -1.76 5.96 -7.00
CA GLU A 152 -0.52 5.43 -6.41
C GLU A 152 0.23 4.55 -7.40
N ALA A 153 -0.46 3.69 -8.14
CA ALA A 153 0.13 2.84 -9.17
C ALA A 153 0.84 3.66 -10.26
N LYS A 154 0.25 4.78 -10.67
CA LYS A 154 0.86 5.68 -11.66
C LYS A 154 2.15 6.32 -11.15
N ALA A 155 2.27 6.54 -9.85
CA ALA A 155 3.48 7.06 -9.22
C ALA A 155 4.61 6.02 -9.11
N LEU A 156 4.31 4.72 -9.29
CA LEU A 156 5.33 3.67 -9.30
C LEU A 156 6.20 3.72 -10.56
N ALA A 157 7.45 3.27 -10.41
CA ALA A 157 8.34 3.01 -11.53
C ALA A 157 7.73 1.97 -12.49
N GLU A 158 8.07 2.06 -13.77
CA GLU A 158 7.43 1.26 -14.83
C GLU A 158 7.50 -0.25 -14.57
N ALA A 159 8.65 -0.74 -14.08
CA ALA A 159 8.87 -2.14 -13.69
C ALA A 159 7.93 -2.64 -12.57
N GLN A 160 7.44 -1.73 -11.71
CA GLN A 160 6.54 -2.05 -10.60
C GLN A 160 5.07 -1.76 -10.93
N ARG A 161 4.82 -0.85 -11.89
CA ARG A 161 3.50 -0.40 -12.28
C ARG A 161 2.68 -1.47 -12.98
N LYS A 162 3.24 -2.13 -14.02
CA LYS A 162 2.50 -3.12 -14.82
C LYS A 162 1.95 -4.25 -13.96
N PRO A 163 2.75 -4.93 -13.11
CA PRO A 163 2.23 -5.98 -12.27
C PRO A 163 1.13 -5.48 -11.32
N PHE A 164 1.27 -4.27 -10.74
CA PHE A 164 0.28 -3.71 -9.83
C PHE A 164 -1.07 -3.49 -10.51
N LEU A 165 -1.07 -2.92 -11.72
CA LEU A 165 -2.29 -2.71 -12.49
C LEU A 165 -2.94 -4.03 -12.92
N ASP A 166 -2.13 -5.03 -13.29
CA ASP A 166 -2.61 -6.37 -13.65
C ASP A 166 -3.28 -7.09 -12.46
N ASP A 167 -2.90 -6.80 -11.23
CA ASP A 167 -3.59 -7.34 -10.05
C ASP A 167 -4.84 -6.54 -9.70
N LEU A 168 -4.79 -5.22 -9.82
CA LEU A 168 -5.93 -4.35 -9.56
C LEU A 168 -7.09 -4.65 -10.53
N SER A 169 -6.79 -5.00 -11.78
CA SER A 169 -7.81 -5.31 -12.80
C SER A 169 -8.49 -6.67 -12.61
N LYS A 170 -8.02 -7.50 -11.68
CA LYS A 170 -8.61 -8.82 -11.35
C LYS A 170 -9.61 -8.75 -10.19
N ILE A 171 -9.71 -7.60 -9.53
CA ILE A 171 -10.73 -7.30 -8.52
C ILE A 171 -11.90 -6.65 -9.24
#